data_AF-A0A3N4JWL8-F1
#
_entry.id   AF-A0A3N4JWL8-F1
#
_cell.length_a   1.000
_cell.length_b   1.000
_cell.length_c   1.000
_cell.angle_alpha   90.00
_cell.angle_beta   90.00
_cell.angle_gamma   90.00
#
_symmetry.space_group_name_H-M   'P 1'
#
loop_
_entity.id
_entity.type
_entity.pdbx_description
1 polymer ?
#
loop_
_entity_poly.entity_id
_entity_poly.type
_entity_poly.pdbx_seq_one_letter_code
_entity_poly.pdbx_strand_id
1 'polypeptide(L)'
;HTSVLARKYRREYGLVRSDWPLSSPDLNPIENVWHMLKVRLRKRMASPEKRARNVNVLVEAAQDEWEKLDWRGVDKMIESMRKRIQKAIKVRGGHTKY
;
A
#
# COMPACT_ATOMS: atom_id res chain seq x y z
N HIS A 1 15.84 1.48 0.54
CA HIS A 1 15.95 0.08 1.04
C HIS A 1 17.22 -0.67 0.57
N THR A 2 18.35 0.01 0.32
CA THR A 2 19.60 -0.58 -0.22
C THR A 2 20.82 -0.37 0.67
N SER A 3 20.67 0.24 1.85
CA SER A 3 21.78 0.44 2.79
C SER A 3 22.41 -0.90 3.22
N VAL A 4 23.66 -0.86 3.68
CA VAL A 4 24.39 -2.05 4.17
C VAL A 4 23.58 -2.79 5.24
N LEU A 5 23.05 -2.05 6.22
CA LEU A 5 22.23 -2.61 7.29
C LEU A 5 20.97 -3.29 6.76
N ALA A 6 20.23 -2.62 5.85
CA ALA A 6 19.02 -3.19 5.26
C ALA A 6 19.30 -4.43 4.40
N ARG A 7 20.46 -4.49 3.72
CA ARG A 7 20.88 -5.69 2.96
C ARG A 7 21.28 -6.83 3.89
N LYS A 8 21.98 -6.55 5.00
CA LYS A 8 22.35 -7.54 6.01
C LYS A 8 21.10 -8.22 6.58
N TYR A 9 20.17 -7.44 7.13
CA TYR A 9 18.93 -7.97 7.70
C TYR A 9 18.11 -8.76 6.69
N ARG A 10 17.99 -8.27 5.45
CA ARG A 10 17.27 -9.00 4.42
C ARG A 10 17.84 -10.41 4.19
N ARG A 11 19.17 -10.56 4.15
CA ARG A 11 19.82 -11.87 4.00
C ARG A 11 19.64 -12.74 5.24
N GLU A 12 19.76 -12.15 6.42
CA GLU A 12 19.62 -12.84 7.70
C GLU A 12 18.23 -13.47 7.86
N TYR A 13 17.17 -12.74 7.46
CA TYR A 13 15.80 -13.23 7.49
C TYR A 13 15.36 -13.97 6.21
N GLY A 14 16.28 -14.27 5.29
CA GLY A 14 15.98 -15.02 4.06
C GLY A 14 15.00 -14.32 3.10
N LEU A 15 14.86 -12.99 3.19
CA LEU A 15 13.91 -12.24 2.37
C LEU A 15 14.42 -12.05 0.94
N VAL A 16 13.68 -12.55 -0.05
CA VAL A 16 14.01 -12.33 -1.46
C VAL A 16 13.55 -10.94 -1.88
N ARG A 17 14.44 -10.18 -2.52
CA ARG A 17 14.08 -8.89 -3.12
C ARG A 17 13.69 -9.09 -4.57
N SER A 18 12.51 -8.62 -4.95
CA SER A 18 12.12 -8.51 -6.36
C SER A 18 12.84 -7.34 -7.04
N ASP A 19 13.14 -7.52 -8.33
CA ASP A 19 13.55 -6.43 -9.19
C ASP A 19 12.36 -5.50 -9.43
N TRP A 20 12.46 -4.28 -8.91
CA TRP A 20 11.39 -3.29 -8.97
C TRP A 20 11.81 -2.14 -9.88
N PRO A 21 11.02 -1.79 -10.90
CA PRO A 21 11.32 -0.66 -11.77
C PRO A 21 11.22 0.67 -11.01
N LEU A 22 12.06 1.64 -11.42
CA LEU A 22 12.01 2.99 -10.87
C LEU A 22 10.69 3.68 -11.28
N SER A 23 10.15 4.51 -10.38
CA SER A 23 8.98 5.35 -10.65
C SER A 23 7.71 4.59 -11.08
N SER A 24 7.49 3.38 -10.56
CA SER A 24 6.29 2.56 -10.85
C SER A 24 5.37 2.39 -9.62
N PRO A 25 4.73 3.47 -9.13
CA PRO A 25 3.75 3.35 -8.04
C PRO A 25 2.49 2.59 -8.47
N ASP A 26 2.16 2.63 -9.76
CA ASP A 26 1.04 1.91 -10.36
C ASP A 26 1.18 0.38 -10.27
N LEU A 27 2.43 -0.10 -10.18
CA LEU A 27 2.72 -1.50 -9.90
C LEU A 27 2.58 -1.86 -8.43
N ASN A 28 2.54 -0.91 -7.50
CA ASN A 28 2.55 -1.20 -6.05
C ASN A 28 1.12 -1.40 -5.50
N PRO A 29 0.67 -2.63 -5.19
CA PRO A 29 -0.70 -2.88 -4.76
C PRO A 29 -1.08 -2.18 -3.45
N ILE A 30 -0.09 -1.87 -2.61
CA ILE A 30 -0.33 -1.23 -1.31
C ILE A 30 -0.91 0.17 -1.48
N GLU A 31 -0.70 0.84 -2.62
CA GLU A 31 -1.30 2.16 -2.90
C GLU A 31 -2.84 2.08 -2.89
N ASN A 32 -3.40 0.97 -3.41
CA ASN A 32 -4.84 0.73 -3.36
C ASN A 32 -5.32 0.44 -1.93
N VAL A 33 -4.54 -0.28 -1.14
CA VAL A 33 -4.84 -0.53 0.29
C VAL A 33 -4.81 0.77 1.08
N TRP A 34 -3.82 1.63 0.85
CA TRP A 34 -3.76 2.97 1.44
C TRP A 34 -4.94 3.84 1.01
N HIS A 35 -5.39 3.73 -0.24
CA HIS A 35 -6.59 4.42 -0.68
C HIS A 35 -7.83 3.95 0.10
N MET A 36 -8.01 2.64 0.27
CA MET A 36 -9.11 2.08 1.05
C MET A 36 -9.09 2.60 2.49
N LEU A 37 -7.93 2.55 3.17
CA LEU A 37 -7.78 3.06 4.53
C LEU A 37 -8.13 4.55 4.62
N LYS A 38 -7.60 5.38 3.70
CA LYS A 38 -7.88 6.82 3.68
C LYS A 38 -9.37 7.12 3.48
N VAL A 39 -10.06 6.38 2.62
CA VAL A 39 -11.52 6.55 2.43
C VAL A 39 -12.28 6.22 3.71
N ARG A 40 -11.93 5.13 4.39
CA ARG A 40 -12.56 4.75 5.67
C ARG A 40 -12.31 5.77 6.78
N LEU A 41 -11.07 6.22 6.92
CA LEU A 41 -10.69 7.28 7.86
C LEU A 41 -11.45 8.58 7.61
N ARG A 42 -11.53 9.04 6.36
CA ARG A 42 -12.31 10.23 5.99
C ARG A 42 -13.78 10.11 6.37
N LYS A 43 -14.38 8.94 6.17
CA LYS A 43 -15.78 8.68 6.57
C LYS A 43 -15.95 8.69 8.09
N ARG A 44 -15.04 8.03 8.83
CA ARG A 44 -15.07 8.00 10.31
C ARG A 44 -14.98 9.41 10.90
N MET A 45 -14.13 10.26 10.33
CA MET A 45 -13.82 11.60 10.80
C MET A 45 -14.62 12.71 10.11
N ALA A 46 -15.71 12.35 9.42
CA ALA A 46 -16.48 13.29 8.61
C ALA A 46 -17.12 14.42 9.44
N SER A 47 -17.52 14.11 10.68
CA SER A 47 -18.17 15.06 11.57
C SER A 47 -17.18 15.73 12.54
N PRO A 48 -17.43 16.99 12.97
CA PRO A 48 -16.51 17.74 13.84
C PRO A 48 -16.19 17.02 15.17
N GLU A 49 -17.15 16.32 15.75
CA GLU A 49 -17.00 15.58 17.00
C GLU A 49 -16.15 14.33 16.87
N LYS A 50 -16.09 13.72 15.67
CA LYS A 50 -15.28 12.52 15.38
C LYS A 50 -13.92 12.84 14.75
N ARG A 51 -13.66 14.10 14.41
CA ARG A 51 -12.41 14.52 13.79
C ARG A 51 -11.25 14.35 14.77
N ALA A 52 -10.18 13.71 14.33
CA ALA A 52 -8.96 13.61 15.12
C ALA A 52 -8.40 15.01 15.41
N ARG A 53 -8.11 15.28 16.68
CA ARG A 53 -7.59 16.59 17.15
C ARG A 53 -6.08 16.61 17.33
N ASN A 54 -5.44 15.44 17.28
CA ASN A 54 -3.99 15.28 17.37
C ASN A 54 -3.56 14.00 16.64
N VAL A 55 -2.25 13.82 16.49
CA VAL A 55 -1.66 12.68 15.79
C VAL A 55 -1.97 11.35 16.46
N ASN A 56 -2.00 11.28 17.79
CA ASN A 56 -2.25 10.02 18.51
C ASN A 56 -3.65 9.48 18.21
N VAL A 57 -4.68 10.34 18.27
CA VAL A 57 -6.06 9.97 17.93
C VAL A 57 -6.18 9.57 16.46
N LEU A 58 -5.42 10.21 15.56
CA LEU A 58 -5.38 9.83 14.14
C LEU A 58 -4.75 8.45 13.94
N VAL A 59 -3.65 8.15 14.65
CA VAL A 59 -2.94 6.87 14.59
C VAL A 59 -3.83 5.75 15.12
N GLU A 60 -4.45 5.92 16.29
CA GLU A 60 -5.39 4.95 16.86
C GLU A 60 -6.55 4.68 15.91
N ALA A 61 -7.17 5.74 15.36
CA ALA A 61 -8.25 5.58 14.40
C ALA A 61 -7.81 4.89 13.11
N ALA A 62 -6.56 5.08 12.67
CA ALA A 62 -5.99 4.41 11.50
C ALA A 62 -5.74 2.93 11.78
N GLN A 63 -5.23 2.57 12.95
CA GLN A 63 -5.05 1.18 13.38
C GLN A 63 -6.40 0.46 13.47
N ASP A 64 -7.39 1.07 14.12
CA ASP A 64 -8.76 0.52 14.18
C ASP A 64 -9.37 0.27 12.80
N GLU A 65 -9.21 1.20 11.86
CA GLU A 65 -9.76 1.04 10.50
C GLU A 65 -8.94 0.06 9.66
N TRP A 66 -7.65 -0.09 9.96
CA TRP A 66 -6.78 -1.10 9.35
C TRP A 66 -7.22 -2.51 9.73
N GLU A 67 -7.48 -2.76 11.02
CA GLU A 67 -7.97 -4.06 11.50
C GLU A 67 -9.34 -4.46 10.92
N LYS A 68 -10.12 -3.47 10.47
CA LYS A 68 -11.43 -3.68 9.82
C LYS A 68 -11.34 -3.85 8.30
N LEU A 69 -10.15 -3.80 7.70
CA LEU A 69 -10.01 -4.01 6.26
C LEU A 69 -10.39 -5.44 5.90
N ASP A 70 -11.19 -5.58 4.85
CA ASP A 70 -11.52 -6.90 4.29
C ASP A 70 -10.29 -7.46 3.57
N TRP A 71 -9.69 -8.49 4.15
CA TRP A 71 -8.54 -9.20 3.57
C TRP A 71 -8.83 -9.74 2.17
N ARG A 72 -10.09 -10.11 1.84
CA ARG A 72 -10.44 -10.53 0.47
C ARG A 72 -10.27 -9.39 -0.53
N GLY A 73 -10.48 -8.15 -0.09
CA GLY A 73 -10.21 -6.96 -0.90
C GLY A 73 -8.72 -6.76 -1.13
N VAL A 74 -7.89 -6.99 -0.11
CA VAL A 74 -6.42 -6.91 -0.19
C VAL A 74 -5.87 -8.00 -1.11
N ASP A 75 -6.33 -9.25 -0.96
CA ASP A 75 -5.92 -10.39 -1.78
C ASP A 75 -6.16 -10.13 -3.27
N LYS A 76 -7.34 -9.60 -3.63
CA LYS A 76 -7.65 -9.19 -5.01
C LYS A 76 -6.66 -8.16 -5.56
N MET A 77 -6.15 -7.25 -4.73
CA MET A 77 -5.13 -6.28 -5.17
C MET A 77 -3.79 -6.97 -5.44
N ILE A 78 -3.40 -7.94 -4.60
CA ILE A 78 -2.20 -8.75 -4.81
C ILE A 78 -2.33 -9.60 -6.07
N GLU A 79 -3.45 -10.31 -6.25
CA GLU A 79 -3.74 -11.13 -7.43
C GLU A 79 -3.74 -10.32 -8.73
N SER A 80 -4.03 -9.01 -8.65
CA SER A 80 -4.00 -8.12 -9.81
C SER A 80 -2.59 -7.87 -10.36
N MET A 81 -1.53 -8.18 -9.61
CA MET A 81 -0.14 -7.87 -9.96
C MET A 81 0.26 -8.37 -11.34
N ARG A 82 -0.12 -9.59 -11.69
CA ARG A 82 0.18 -10.15 -13.01
C ARG A 82 -0.40 -9.28 -14.13
N LYS A 83 -1.63 -8.79 -13.97
CA LYS A 83 -2.29 -7.90 -14.94
C LYS A 83 -1.63 -6.52 -15.01
N ARG A 84 -1.19 -5.97 -13.87
CA ARG A 84 -0.48 -4.68 -13.79
C ARG A 84 0.84 -4.74 -14.57
N ILE A 85 1.64 -5.79 -14.32
CA ILE A 85 2.91 -6.02 -15.01
C ILE A 85 2.70 -6.16 -16.51
N GLN A 86 1.73 -6.98 -16.95
CA GLN A 86 1.40 -7.13 -18.37
C GLN A 86 1.03 -5.80 -19.01
N LYS A 87 0.29 -4.94 -18.29
CA LYS A 87 -0.08 -3.62 -18.78
C LYS A 87 1.11 -2.69 -18.88
N ALA A 88 2.00 -2.68 -17.89
CA ALA A 88 3.24 -1.91 -17.89
C ALA A 88 4.14 -2.31 -19.08
N ILE A 89 4.27 -3.61 -19.36
CA ILE A 89 4.99 -4.11 -20.54
C ILE A 89 4.35 -3.61 -21.83
N LYS A 90 3.01 -3.68 -21.94
CA LYS A 90 2.27 -3.22 -23.13
C LYS A 90 2.50 -1.73 -23.43
N VAL A 91 2.63 -0.90 -22.38
CA VAL A 91 2.92 0.54 -22.53
C VAL A 91 4.43 0.84 -22.47
N ARG A 92 5.28 -0.18 -22.61
CA ARG A 92 6.76 -0.06 -22.63
C ARG A 92 7.33 0.69 -21.42
N GLY A 93 6.79 0.43 -20.23
CA GLY A 93 7.21 1.05 -18.97
C GLY A 93 6.60 2.44 -18.70
N GLY A 94 5.72 2.93 -19.58
CA GLY A 94 4.91 4.12 -19.32
C GLY A 94 3.86 3.91 -18.21
N HIS A 95 3.18 4.99 -17.84
CA HIS A 95 2.15 4.96 -16.79
C HIS A 95 0.95 4.09 -17.17
N THR A 96 0.48 3.28 -16.23
CA THR A 96 -0.77 2.54 -16.36
C THR A 96 -1.91 3.24 -15.61
N LYS A 97 -3.13 2.68 -15.72
CA LYS A 97 -4.33 3.22 -15.05
C LYS A 97 -4.44 2.80 -13.57
N TYR A 98 -3.44 2.06 -13.09
CA TYR A 98 -3.46 1.44 -11.77
C TYR A 98 -2.93 2.38 -10.70
#